data_AF-A0A532TVB9-F1
#
_entry.id   AF-A0A532TVB9-F1
#
_cell.length_a   1.000
_cell.length_b   1.000
_cell.length_c   1.000
_cell.angle_alpha   90.00
_cell.angle_beta   90.00
_cell.angle_gamma   90.00
#
_symmetry.space_group_name_H-M   'P 1'
#
loop_
_entity.id
_entity.type
_entity.pdbx_description
1 polymer ?
#
loop_
_entity_poly.entity_id
_entity_poly.type
_entity_poly.pdbx_seq_one_letter_code
_entity_poly.pdbx_strand_id
1 'polypeptide(L)'
;MSEKEAWAYQLDWLNILHLIGLDSIYQIPEHKREKVVKKLTKLYDTELLLSFTPSELDELVANELNILMKKELILHDRQKKRIEKQLRSQMGPLRKRIIPIDMNDLKDLDPKDIMKFFSKKLMGKEDEDDNDDDNDTNVDDKTGYYI
;
A
#
# COMPACT_ATOMS: atom_id res chain seq x y z
N MET A 1 -21.58 17.76 3.34
CA MET A 1 -21.66 17.97 4.80
C MET A 1 -23.09 17.73 5.22
N SER A 2 -23.31 16.80 6.14
CA SER A 2 -24.63 16.54 6.74
C SER A 2 -24.96 17.61 7.79
N GLU A 3 -26.23 17.85 8.12
CA GLU A 3 -26.62 18.70 9.26
C GLU A 3 -25.93 18.29 10.56
N LYS A 4 -25.66 16.99 10.73
CA LYS A 4 -24.95 16.45 11.90
C LYS A 4 -23.51 16.95 12.03
N GLU A 5 -22.91 17.42 10.94
CA GLU A 5 -21.53 17.90 10.85
C GLU A 5 -21.45 19.44 10.83
N ALA A 6 -22.55 20.15 11.13
CA ALA A 6 -22.61 21.61 11.03
C ALA A 6 -21.59 22.33 11.93
N TRP A 7 -21.22 21.76 13.07
CA TRP A 7 -20.17 22.30 13.95
C TRP A 7 -18.81 22.44 13.25
N ALA A 8 -18.53 21.60 12.24
CA ALA A 8 -17.24 21.62 11.56
C ALA A 8 -17.01 22.89 10.72
N TYR A 9 -18.05 23.70 10.47
CA TYR A 9 -17.89 25.04 9.86
C TYR A 9 -17.25 26.06 10.81
N GLN A 10 -17.22 25.79 12.11
CA GLN A 10 -16.59 26.66 13.12
C GLN A 10 -15.08 26.44 13.23
N LEU A 11 -14.55 25.41 12.57
CA LEU A 11 -13.15 25.02 12.66
C LEU A 11 -12.23 25.97 11.90
N ASP A 12 -11.19 26.44 12.58
CA ASP A 12 -10.09 27.14 11.93
C ASP A 12 -8.98 26.16 11.59
N TRP A 13 -8.98 25.72 10.32
CA TRP A 13 -7.97 24.80 9.82
C TRP A 13 -6.55 25.36 9.89
N LEU A 14 -6.35 26.68 9.87
CA LEU A 14 -5.02 27.26 10.04
C LEU A 14 -4.53 27.10 11.47
N ASN A 15 -5.40 27.35 12.46
CA ASN A 15 -5.08 27.12 13.86
C ASN A 15 -4.82 25.63 14.14
N ILE A 16 -5.66 24.75 13.60
CA ILE A 16 -5.48 23.29 13.71
C ILE A 16 -4.12 22.86 13.15
N LEU A 17 -3.71 23.39 11.99
CA LEU A 17 -2.40 23.11 11.39
C LEU A 17 -1.25 23.56 12.31
N HIS A 18 -1.38 24.75 12.89
CA HIS A 18 -0.40 25.26 13.83
C HIS A 18 -0.27 24.36 15.07
N LEU A 19 -1.40 23.92 15.65
CA LEU A 19 -1.44 23.05 16.84
C LEU A 19 -0.77 21.69 16.62
N ILE A 20 -0.86 21.14 15.41
CA ILE A 20 -0.21 19.87 15.06
C ILE A 20 1.22 20.05 14.51
N GLY A 21 1.69 21.29 14.35
CA GLY A 21 3.01 21.61 13.82
C GLY A 21 3.18 21.29 12.33
N LEU A 22 2.12 21.48 11.54
CA LEU A 22 2.16 21.37 10.08
C LEU A 22 2.19 22.76 9.43
N ASP A 23 2.96 22.88 8.36
CA ASP A 23 3.16 24.16 7.65
C ASP A 23 2.11 24.38 6.56
N SER A 24 1.40 23.32 6.14
CA SER A 24 0.46 23.41 5.02
C SER A 24 -0.71 22.44 5.14
N ILE A 25 -1.90 22.92 4.74
CA ILE A 25 -3.13 22.12 4.71
C ILE A 25 -3.02 20.89 3.82
N TYR A 26 -2.19 20.93 2.77
CA TYR A 26 -1.98 19.81 1.85
C TYR A 26 -1.27 18.62 2.52
N GLN A 27 -0.64 18.82 3.68
CA GLN A 27 -0.04 17.76 4.48
C GLN A 27 -1.10 16.93 5.23
N ILE A 28 -2.34 17.42 5.31
CA ILE A 28 -3.50 16.66 5.80
C ILE A 28 -4.35 16.21 4.61
N PRO A 29 -4.31 14.93 4.24
CA PRO A 29 -5.23 14.37 3.26
C PRO A 29 -6.71 14.60 3.62
N GLU A 30 -7.52 14.94 2.63
CA GLU A 30 -8.94 15.26 2.81
C GLU A 30 -9.73 14.14 3.51
N HIS A 31 -9.51 12.89 3.11
CA HIS A 31 -10.15 11.72 3.72
C HIS A 31 -9.85 11.59 5.23
N LYS A 32 -8.73 12.13 5.72
CA LYS A 32 -8.42 12.15 7.16
C LYS A 32 -9.23 13.21 7.89
N ARG A 33 -9.38 14.40 7.30
CA ARG A 33 -10.23 15.47 7.84
C ARG A 33 -11.66 14.97 8.01
N GLU A 34 -12.22 14.38 6.96
CA GLU A 34 -13.56 13.79 7.02
C GLU A 34 -13.67 12.70 8.08
N LYS A 35 -12.66 11.82 8.17
CA LYS A 35 -12.67 10.73 9.13
C LYS A 35 -12.66 11.23 10.57
N VAL A 36 -11.91 12.29 10.86
CA VAL A 36 -11.89 12.94 12.17
C VAL A 36 -13.24 13.59 12.47
N VAL A 37 -13.79 14.38 11.55
CA VAL A 37 -15.11 15.03 11.71
C VAL A 37 -16.21 13.99 11.96
N LYS A 38 -16.27 12.93 11.16
CA LYS A 38 -17.24 11.83 11.33
C LYS A 38 -17.05 11.10 12.66
N LYS A 39 -15.80 10.88 13.08
CA LYS A 39 -15.51 10.23 14.35
C LYS A 39 -15.96 11.09 15.52
N LEU A 40 -15.63 12.38 15.53
CA LEU A 40 -16.00 13.30 16.60
C LEU A 40 -17.51 13.47 16.67
N THR A 41 -18.19 13.64 15.53
CA THR A 41 -19.66 13.70 15.45
C THR A 41 -20.34 12.42 15.97
N LYS A 42 -19.66 11.28 15.91
CA LYS A 42 -20.17 10.01 16.46
C LYS A 42 -19.89 9.85 17.95
N LEU A 43 -18.79 10.40 18.44
CA LEU A 43 -18.37 10.32 19.84
C LEU A 43 -19.05 11.36 20.71
N TYR A 44 -19.25 12.55 20.15
CA TYR A 44 -19.84 13.71 20.77
C TYR A 44 -21.03 14.10 19.90
N ASP A 45 -22.21 14.21 20.49
CA ASP A 45 -23.39 14.66 19.76
C ASP A 45 -23.17 16.07 19.20
N THR A 46 -23.84 16.38 18.08
CA THR A 46 -23.69 17.67 17.38
C THR A 46 -23.97 18.86 18.31
N GLU A 47 -24.95 18.74 19.22
CA GLU A 47 -25.29 19.80 20.18
C GLU A 47 -24.16 20.08 21.17
N LEU A 48 -23.50 19.03 21.67
CA LEU A 48 -22.36 19.16 22.57
C LEU A 48 -21.19 19.81 21.82
N LEU A 49 -20.95 19.40 20.58
CA LEU A 49 -19.87 19.97 19.76
C LEU A 49 -20.10 21.46 19.49
N LEU A 50 -21.34 21.87 19.20
CA LEU A 50 -21.69 23.28 19.01
C LEU A 50 -21.58 24.12 20.29
N SER A 51 -21.55 23.50 21.47
CA SER A 51 -21.44 24.20 22.77
C SER A 51 -20.00 24.57 23.14
N PHE A 52 -19.01 23.94 22.52
CA PHE A 52 -17.60 24.26 22.74
C PHE A 52 -17.22 25.61 22.12
N THR A 53 -16.18 26.22 22.68
CA THR A 53 -15.54 27.37 22.04
C THR A 53 -14.77 26.93 20.79
N PRO A 54 -14.56 27.82 19.80
CA PRO A 54 -13.81 27.48 18.58
C PRO A 54 -12.41 26.92 18.87
N SER A 55 -11.70 27.49 19.85
CA SER A 55 -10.37 27.01 20.26
C SER A 55 -10.40 25.59 20.83
N GLU A 56 -11.40 25.25 21.63
CA GLU A 56 -11.54 23.90 22.19
C GLU A 56 -11.87 22.88 21.09
N LEU A 57 -12.70 23.28 20.10
CA LEU A 57 -13.00 22.46 18.93
C LEU A 57 -11.75 22.22 18.08
N ASP A 58 -10.96 23.26 17.83
CA ASP A 58 -9.71 23.15 17.08
C ASP A 58 -8.73 22.21 17.79
N GLU A 59 -8.56 22.34 19.12
CA GLU A 59 -7.72 21.45 19.92
C GLU A 59 -8.22 20.00 19.88
N LEU A 60 -9.53 19.78 19.97
CA LEU A 60 -10.14 18.45 19.90
C LEU A 60 -9.86 17.79 18.54
N VAL A 61 -10.06 18.53 17.45
CA VAL A 61 -9.78 18.07 16.09
C VAL A 61 -8.28 17.81 15.91
N ALA A 62 -7.43 18.74 16.31
CA ALA A 62 -5.97 18.62 16.21
C ALA A 62 -5.46 17.37 16.93
N ASN A 63 -5.94 17.11 18.15
CA ASN A 63 -5.57 15.93 18.93
C ASN A 63 -5.97 14.63 18.24
N GLU A 64 -7.21 14.53 17.76
CA GLU A 64 -7.68 13.33 17.08
C GLU A 64 -6.93 13.08 15.76
N LEU A 65 -6.64 14.16 15.02
CA LEU A 65 -5.91 14.11 13.77
C LEU A 65 -4.45 13.66 13.98
N ASN A 66 -3.80 14.16 15.03
CA ASN A 66 -2.45 13.74 15.44
C ASN A 66 -2.41 12.24 15.84
N ILE A 67 -3.40 11.77 16.60
CA ILE A 67 -3.53 10.34 16.96
C ILE A 67 -3.65 9.48 15.70
N LEU A 68 -4.51 9.89 14.76
CA LEU A 68 -4.74 9.17 13.52
C LEU A 68 -3.46 9.07 12.68
N MET A 69 -2.74 10.18 12.52
CA MET A 69 -1.48 10.22 11.76
C MET A 69 -0.38 9.38 12.41
N LYS A 70 -0.20 9.47 13.73
CA LYS A 70 0.76 8.63 14.47
C LYS A 70 0.47 7.14 14.31
N LYS A 71 -0.80 6.75 14.41
CA LYS A 71 -1.22 5.35 14.22
C LYS A 71 -0.85 4.82 12.83
N GLU A 72 -1.03 5.65 11.81
CA GLU A 72 -0.72 5.28 10.43
C GLU A 72 0.78 5.14 10.19
N LEU A 73 1.61 6.04 10.73
CA LEU A 73 3.07 5.92 10.68
C LEU A 73 3.55 4.59 11.30
N ILE A 74 2.98 4.20 12.45
CA ILE A 74 3.30 2.93 13.10
C ILE A 74 2.87 1.73 12.23
N LEU A 75 1.71 1.81 11.57
CA LEU A 75 1.24 0.74 10.68
C LEU A 75 2.15 0.60 9.45
N HIS A 76 2.58 1.72 8.85
CA HIS A 76 3.52 1.71 7.74
C HIS A 76 4.88 1.12 8.14
N ASP A 77 5.44 1.50 9.30
CA ASP A 77 6.70 0.93 9.79
C ASP A 77 6.59 -0.60 10.02
N ARG A 78 5.47 -1.05 10.59
CA ARG A 78 5.19 -2.48 10.77
C ARG A 78 5.05 -3.22 9.44
N GLN A 79 4.38 -2.64 8.45
CA GLN A 79 4.25 -3.23 7.12
C GLN A 79 5.61 -3.30 6.42
N LYS A 80 6.40 -2.22 6.45
CA LYS A 80 7.75 -2.19 5.88
C LYS A 80 8.63 -3.29 6.49
N LYS A 81 8.62 -3.44 7.81
CA LYS A 81 9.34 -4.52 8.51
C LYS A 81 8.86 -5.92 8.11
N ARG A 82 7.56 -6.11 7.84
CA ARG A 82 7.03 -7.39 7.35
C ARG A 82 7.51 -7.69 5.94
N ILE A 83 7.46 -6.72 5.04
CA ILE A 83 7.94 -6.85 3.65
C ILE A 83 9.45 -7.12 3.65
N GLU A 84 10.24 -6.38 4.42
CA GLU A 84 11.69 -6.61 4.55
C GLU A 84 12.01 -8.01 5.07
N LYS A 85 11.25 -8.51 6.07
CA LYS A 85 11.40 -9.89 6.55
C LYS A 85 11.06 -10.92 5.48
N GLN A 86 9.95 -10.73 4.74
CA GLN A 86 9.55 -11.61 3.65
C GLN A 86 10.59 -11.64 2.54
N LEU A 87 11.09 -10.48 2.12
CA LEU A 87 12.17 -10.37 1.13
C LEU A 87 13.45 -11.06 1.62
N ARG A 88 13.86 -10.87 2.88
CA ARG A 88 15.02 -11.58 3.46
C ARG A 88 14.81 -13.08 3.60
N SER A 89 13.57 -13.57 3.75
CA SER A 89 13.28 -15.01 3.82
C SER A 89 13.17 -15.66 2.45
N GLN A 90 12.65 -14.94 1.44
CA GLN A 90 12.60 -15.39 0.04
C GLN A 90 13.99 -15.32 -0.60
N MET A 91 14.73 -14.26 -0.32
CA MET A 91 16.18 -14.19 -0.54
C MET A 91 16.88 -14.85 0.65
N GLY A 92 16.77 -16.18 0.79
CA GLY A 92 17.70 -16.97 1.61
C GLY A 92 19.15 -16.56 1.32
N PRO A 93 20.16 -16.94 2.14
CA PRO A 93 21.49 -16.36 2.01
C PRO A 93 21.95 -16.47 0.56
N LEU A 94 21.92 -15.35 -0.16
CA LEU A 94 22.60 -15.14 -1.43
C LEU A 94 24.08 -15.20 -1.06
N ARG A 95 24.54 -16.40 -0.69
CA ARG A 95 25.93 -16.76 -0.55
C ARG A 95 26.47 -16.43 -1.91
N LYS A 96 27.18 -15.30 -1.98
CA LYS A 96 28.27 -14.92 -2.89
C LYS A 96 28.63 -15.96 -3.98
N ARG A 97 27.68 -16.42 -4.77
CA ARG A 97 27.93 -16.93 -6.11
C ARG A 97 27.80 -15.69 -6.95
N ILE A 98 28.91 -14.98 -7.06
CA ILE A 98 29.13 -14.15 -8.24
C ILE A 98 28.99 -15.16 -9.38
N ILE A 99 27.84 -15.18 -10.03
CA ILE A 99 27.70 -15.92 -11.28
C ILE A 99 28.41 -15.03 -12.28
N PRO A 100 29.62 -15.38 -12.76
CA PRO A 100 30.24 -14.60 -13.81
C PRO A 100 29.26 -14.60 -14.98
N ILE A 101 28.80 -13.41 -15.35
CA ILE A 101 28.05 -13.20 -16.58
C ILE A 101 29.14 -13.01 -17.64
N ASP A 102 29.30 -13.99 -18.51
CA ASP A 102 30.18 -13.84 -19.66
C ASP A 102 29.56 -12.80 -20.59
N MET A 103 30.23 -11.65 -20.76
CA MET A 103 29.72 -10.56 -21.60
C MET A 103 29.71 -10.93 -23.08
N ASN A 104 30.37 -12.02 -23.47
CA ASN A 104 30.34 -12.51 -24.84
C ASN A 104 28.98 -13.12 -25.20
N ASP A 105 28.24 -13.70 -24.25
CA ASP A 105 26.88 -14.25 -24.48
C ASP A 105 25.82 -13.16 -24.70
N LEU A 106 26.05 -11.95 -24.17
CA LEU A 106 25.12 -10.82 -24.25
C LEU A 106 25.29 -9.97 -25.52
N LYS A 107 26.32 -10.23 -26.32
CA LYS A 107 26.68 -9.38 -27.44
C LYS A 107 25.76 -9.54 -28.65
N ASP A 108 25.11 -10.71 -28.76
CA ASP A 108 24.22 -11.06 -29.88
C ASP A 108 22.74 -11.14 -29.47
N LEU A 109 22.39 -10.76 -28.24
CA LEU A 109 21.02 -10.82 -27.71
C LEU A 109 20.30 -9.47 -27.78
N ASP A 110 19.11 -9.47 -28.36
CA ASP A 110 18.24 -8.29 -28.39
C ASP A 110 17.82 -7.85 -26.97
N PRO A 111 17.53 -6.56 -26.73
CA PRO A 111 17.22 -6.02 -25.40
C PRO A 111 16.10 -6.74 -24.65
N LYS A 112 15.13 -7.30 -25.39
CA LYS A 112 14.04 -8.12 -24.82
C LYS A 112 14.54 -9.46 -24.29
N ASP A 113 15.49 -10.09 -24.97
CA ASP A 113 16.03 -11.39 -24.60
C ASP A 113 17.02 -11.28 -23.45
N ILE A 114 17.73 -10.14 -23.34
CA ILE A 114 18.53 -9.79 -22.16
C ILE A 114 17.62 -9.78 -20.92
N MET A 115 16.48 -9.09 -20.99
CA MET A 115 15.55 -9.00 -19.87
C MET A 115 14.94 -10.36 -19.49
N LYS A 116 14.69 -11.22 -20.50
CA LYS A 116 14.20 -12.60 -20.33
C LYS A 116 15.27 -13.51 -19.71
N PHE A 117 16.54 -13.33 -20.07
CA PHE A 117 17.66 -14.07 -19.50
C PHE A 117 17.86 -13.73 -18.02
N PHE A 118 17.84 -12.44 -17.69
CA PHE A 118 17.89 -12.00 -16.29
C PHE A 118 16.67 -12.47 -15.49
N SER A 119 15.46 -12.43 -16.06
CA SER A 119 14.25 -12.87 -15.35
C SER A 119 14.23 -14.38 -15.11
N LYS A 120 14.59 -15.21 -16.10
CA LYS A 120 14.70 -16.67 -15.93
C LYS A 120 15.76 -17.04 -14.88
N LYS A 121 16.95 -16.44 -14.99
CA LYS A 121 18.09 -16.75 -14.11
C LYS A 121 17.88 -16.26 -12.67
N LEU A 122 17.11 -15.19 -12.47
CA LEU A 122 16.76 -14.66 -11.14
C LEU A 122 15.55 -15.37 -10.52
N MET A 123 14.64 -15.91 -11.33
CA MET A 123 13.50 -16.72 -10.84
C MET A 123 13.83 -18.19 -10.58
N GLY A 124 15.01 -18.68 -10.95
CA GLY A 124 15.44 -20.05 -10.62
C GLY A 124 14.45 -21.11 -11.12
N LYS A 125 13.86 -20.90 -12.30
CA LYS A 125 13.17 -21.98 -13.00
C LYS A 125 14.24 -22.80 -13.71
N GLU A 126 14.49 -24.00 -13.17
CA GLU A 126 14.96 -25.11 -13.98
C GLU A 126 13.85 -25.34 -15.03
N ASP A 127 14.10 -24.89 -16.25
CA ASP A 127 13.34 -25.33 -17.39
C ASP A 127 13.77 -26.78 -17.65
N GLU A 128 12.95 -27.74 -17.22
CA GLU A 128 12.90 -29.06 -17.88
C GLU A 128 12.27 -28.81 -19.27
N ASP A 129 13.12 -28.53 -20.25
CA ASP A 129 12.85 -28.89 -21.64
C ASP A 129 13.60 -30.21 -21.87
N ASP A 130 12.87 -31.32 -21.93
CA ASP A 130 13.24 -32.43 -22.79
C ASP A 130 12.05 -32.69 -23.72
N ASN A 131 12.27 -32.39 -24.99
CA ASN A 131 11.45 -32.85 -26.10
C ASN A 131 11.56 -34.38 -26.21
N ASP A 132 10.48 -35.08 -26.53
CA ASP A 132 10.42 -35.84 -27.78
C ASP A 132 9.02 -36.38 -28.11
N ASP A 133 8.77 -36.31 -29.41
CA ASP A 133 7.77 -36.88 -30.30
C ASP A 133 7.24 -38.27 -29.90
N ASP A 134 5.91 -38.47 -29.89
CA ASP A 134 5.28 -39.44 -30.79
C ASP A 134 3.75 -39.49 -30.64
N ASN A 135 3.14 -39.42 -31.81
CA ASN A 135 1.74 -39.53 -32.19
C ASN A 135 1.14 -40.92 -31.87
N ASP A 136 0.00 -41.03 -31.16
CA ASP A 136 -1.20 -41.73 -31.69
C ASP A 136 -2.48 -41.66 -30.83
N THR A 137 -3.59 -41.49 -31.55
CA THR A 137 -4.98 -41.97 -31.30
C THR A 137 -5.84 -41.47 -30.11
N ASN A 138 -6.85 -40.67 -30.48
CA ASN A 138 -8.29 -40.92 -30.28
C ASN A 138 -8.75 -41.63 -29.00
N VAL A 139 -9.43 -40.90 -28.11
CA VAL A 139 -10.76 -41.32 -27.61
C VAL A 139 -11.66 -40.09 -27.42
N ASP A 140 -12.72 -40.08 -28.21
CA ASP A 140 -13.90 -39.23 -28.19
C ASP A 140 -14.66 -39.18 -26.85
N ASP A 141 -15.45 -38.12 -26.74
CA ASP A 141 -16.75 -38.03 -26.09
C ASP A 141 -16.87 -38.19 -24.56
N LYS A 142 -17.20 -37.06 -23.91
CA LYS A 142 -18.57 -36.83 -23.43
C LYS A 142 -18.79 -35.41 -22.91
N THR A 143 -19.53 -34.64 -23.70
CA THR A 143 -20.73 -33.89 -23.30
C THR A 143 -21.00 -33.72 -21.80
N GLY A 144 -21.11 -32.46 -21.38
CA GLY A 144 -21.70 -32.10 -20.08
C GLY A 144 -21.72 -30.60 -19.81
N TYR A 145 -22.49 -29.83 -20.56
CA TYR A 145 -23.00 -28.53 -20.07
C TYR A 145 -23.97 -28.79 -18.91
N TYR A 146 -23.95 -27.96 -17.86
CA TYR A 146 -25.11 -27.21 -17.36
C TYR A 146 -24.75 -26.31 -16.15
N ILE A 147 -25.04 -25.00 -16.35
CA ILE A 147 -25.24 -23.85 -15.43
C ILE A 147 -24.04 -23.35 -14.63
#